data_AF-A0AA44MR34-F1
#
_entry.id   AF-A0AA44MR34-F1
#
_cell.length_a   1.000
_cell.length_b   1.000
_cell.length_c   1.000
_cell.angle_alpha   90.00
_cell.angle_beta   90.00
_cell.angle_gamma   90.00
#
_symmetry.space_group_name_H-M   'P 1'
#
loop_
_entity.id
_entity.type
_entity.pdbx_description
1 polymer ?
#
loop_
_entity_poly.entity_id
_entity_poly.type
_entity_poly.pdbx_seq_one_letter_code
_entity_poly.pdbx_strand_id
1 'polypeptide(L)' 'EDLIQDPLTGFIYAFDDMLARHNASWADLAAVVTVGGGANIPLVTQRLSFHTRRPVLTASQPGCAAAMGA' A
#
# COMPACT_ATOMS: atom_id res chain seq x y z
N GLU A 1 14.65 -4.68 -14.62
CA GLU A 1 13.77 -3.69 -13.97
C GLU A 1 13.75 -3.87 -12.43
N ASP A 2 14.91 -3.96 -11.78
CA ASP A 2 15.01 -4.45 -10.40
C ASP A 2 15.27 -3.38 -9.33
N LEU A 3 15.57 -2.14 -9.74
CA LEU A 3 16.01 -1.10 -8.81
C LEU A 3 14.95 -0.72 -7.76
N ILE A 4 13.66 -0.82 -8.12
CA ILE A 4 12.55 -0.51 -7.21
C ILE A 4 12.08 -1.74 -6.42
N GLN A 5 12.57 -2.93 -6.75
CA GLN A 5 12.09 -4.17 -6.13
C GLN A 5 12.53 -4.26 -4.67
N ASP A 6 13.78 -3.97 -4.35
CA ASP A 6 14.27 -3.98 -2.98
C ASP A 6 13.57 -2.93 -2.08
N PRO A 7 13.53 -1.64 -2.44
CA PRO A 7 12.88 -0.62 -1.59
C PRO A 7 11.38 -0.86 -1.42
N LEU A 8 10.70 -1.41 -2.43
CA LEU A 8 9.28 -1.75 -2.31
C LEU A 8 9.04 -2.97 -1.40
N THR A 9 10.02 -3.88 -1.27
CA THR A 9 9.94 -4.97 -0.29
C THR A 9 10.13 -4.41 1.13
N GLY A 10 11.11 -3.53 1.31
CA GLY A 10 11.30 -2.81 2.58
C GLY A 10 10.06 -2.02 3.01
N PHE A 11 9.38 -1.37 2.05
CA PHE A 11 8.10 -0.70 2.28
C PHE A 11 7.01 -1.64 2.81
N ILE A 12 6.89 -2.84 2.25
CA ILE A 12 5.90 -3.83 2.69
C ILE A 12 6.19 -4.29 4.13
N TYR A 13 7.45 -4.55 4.47
CA TYR A 13 7.83 -4.92 5.83
C TYR A 13 7.59 -3.81 6.85
N ALA A 14 7.74 -2.54 6.44
CA ALA A 14 7.39 -1.42 7.31
C ALA A 14 5.89 -1.41 7.66
N PHE A 15 5.02 -1.85 6.74
CA PHE A 15 3.61 -2.03 7.02
C PHE A 15 3.33 -3.24 7.93
N ASP A 16 4.03 -4.36 7.71
CA ASP A 16 3.93 -5.53 8.60
C ASP A 16 4.27 -5.12 10.05
N ASP A 17 5.37 -4.39 10.25
CA ASP A 17 5.77 -3.86 11.56
C ASP A 17 4.72 -2.91 12.14
N MET A 18 4.16 -2.02 11.33
CA MET A 18 3.11 -1.09 11.76
C MET A 18 1.87 -1.83 12.25
N LEU A 19 1.38 -2.83 11.51
CA LEU A 19 0.24 -3.64 11.94
C LEU A 19 0.55 -4.42 13.22
N ALA A 20 1.74 -5.02 13.32
CA ALA A 20 2.16 -5.76 14.49
C ALA A 20 2.21 -4.87 15.76
N ARG A 21 2.70 -3.63 15.64
CA ARG A 21 2.67 -2.64 16.75
C ARG A 21 1.26 -2.25 17.19
N HIS A 22 0.27 -2.41 16.32
CA HIS A 22 -1.14 -2.22 16.63
C HIS A 22 -1.88 -3.53 16.96
N ASN A 23 -1.15 -4.63 17.16
CA ASN A 23 -1.70 -5.96 17.44
C ASN A 23 -2.74 -6.41 16.39
N ALA A 24 -2.48 -6.06 15.13
CA ALA A 24 -3.29 -6.35 13.97
C ALA A 24 -2.45 -7.07 12.90
N SER A 25 -3.14 -7.64 11.92
CA SER A 25 -2.57 -8.28 10.74
C SER A 25 -3.28 -7.80 9.48
N TRP A 26 -2.74 -8.11 8.30
CA TRP A 26 -3.43 -7.84 7.04
C TRP A 26 -4.81 -8.49 6.97
N ALA A 27 -5.00 -9.62 7.63
CA ALA A 27 -6.28 -10.33 7.63
C ALA A 27 -7.39 -9.57 8.38
N ASP A 28 -7.01 -8.62 9.25
CA ASP A 28 -7.94 -7.78 10.01
C ASP A 28 -8.37 -6.53 9.22
N LEU A 29 -7.73 -6.26 8.09
CA LEU A 29 -8.08 -5.15 7.22
C LEU A 29 -9.19 -5.54 6.25
N ALA A 30 -10.19 -4.67 6.10
CA ALA A 30 -11.23 -4.82 5.09
C ALA A 30 -10.70 -4.54 3.66
N ALA A 31 -9.83 -3.54 3.54
CA ALA A 31 -9.19 -3.14 2.29
C ALA A 31 -7.94 -2.27 2.57
N VAL A 32 -7.09 -2.12 1.56
CA VAL A 32 -5.96 -1.19 1.53
C VAL A 32 -6.23 -0.16 0.45
N VAL A 33 -6.19 1.14 0.77
CA VAL A 33 -6.38 2.22 -0.21
C VAL A 33 -5.06 2.94 -0.40
N THR A 34 -4.58 2.99 -1.64
CA THR A 34 -3.36 3.70 -2.02
C THR A 34 -3.66 5.14 -2.41
N VAL A 35 -2.90 6.07 -1.85
CA VAL A 35 -2.97 7.53 -2.11
C VAL A 35 -1.56 8.10 -2.30
N GLY A 36 -1.47 9.31 -2.85
CA GLY A 36 -0.21 9.97 -3.23
C GLY A 36 0.28 9.58 -4.62
N GLY A 37 1.35 10.25 -5.08
CA GLY A 37 1.88 10.06 -6.45
C GLY A 37 2.34 8.62 -6.75
N GLY A 38 2.92 7.93 -5.76
CA GLY A 38 3.41 6.56 -5.89
C GLY A 38 2.31 5.52 -6.15
N ALA A 39 1.04 5.83 -5.85
CA ALA A 39 -0.09 4.96 -6.15
C ALA A 39 -0.36 4.82 -7.66
N ASN A 40 0.20 5.70 -8.50
CA ASN A 40 0.13 5.56 -9.97
C ASN A 40 1.13 4.52 -10.52
N ILE A 41 2.00 3.96 -9.69
CA ILE A 41 2.98 2.96 -10.10
C ILE A 41 2.32 1.57 -10.03
N PRO A 42 2.06 0.87 -11.16
CA PRO A 42 1.30 -0.39 -11.15
C PRO A 42 1.93 -1.48 -10.30
N LEU A 43 3.27 -1.50 -10.22
CA LEU A 43 4.03 -2.45 -9.42
C LEU A 43 3.69 -2.35 -7.92
N VAL A 44 3.34 -1.16 -7.43
CA VAL A 44 2.94 -0.95 -6.02
C VAL A 44 1.65 -1.71 -5.73
N THR A 45 0.63 -1.53 -6.57
CA THR A 45 -0.65 -2.25 -6.45
C THR A 45 -0.44 -3.75 -6.59
N GLN A 46 0.32 -4.20 -7.60
CA GLN A 46 0.58 -5.63 -7.83
C GLN A 46 1.22 -6.30 -6.61
N ARG A 47 2.25 -5.68 -6.03
CA ARG A 47 2.94 -6.26 -4.88
C ARG A 47 2.10 -6.22 -3.60
N LEU A 48 1.38 -5.13 -3.36
CA LEU A 48 0.45 -5.07 -2.23
C LEU A 48 -0.64 -6.13 -2.37
N SER A 49 -1.21 -6.32 -3.56
CA SER A 49 -2.21 -7.36 -3.79
C SER A 49 -1.64 -8.76 -3.54
N PHE A 50 -0.41 -9.02 -4.00
CA PHE A 50 0.26 -10.31 -3.79
C PHE A 50 0.57 -10.58 -2.31
N HIS A 51 1.15 -9.62 -1.60
CA HIS A 51 1.57 -9.80 -0.20
C HIS A 51 0.39 -9.86 0.77
N THR A 52 -0.53 -8.91 0.63
CA THR A 52 -1.59 -8.69 1.64
C THR A 52 -2.75 -9.67 1.48
N ARG A 53 -3.00 -10.17 0.26
CA ARG A 53 -4.20 -10.96 -0.08
C ARG A 53 -5.50 -10.28 0.38
N ARG A 54 -5.52 -8.95 0.30
CA ARG A 54 -6.66 -8.08 0.61
C ARG A 54 -7.02 -7.25 -0.63
N PRO A 55 -8.25 -6.71 -0.71
CA PRO A 55 -8.60 -5.74 -1.74
C PRO A 55 -7.67 -4.53 -1.67
N VAL A 56 -6.93 -4.25 -2.75
CA VAL A 56 -6.11 -3.05 -2.90
C VAL A 56 -6.82 -2.12 -3.86
N LEU A 57 -7.23 -0.96 -3.37
CA LEU A 57 -7.93 0.08 -4.11
C LEU A 57 -6.97 1.24 -4.37
N THR A 58 -7.15 1.92 -5.49
CA THR A 58 -6.46 3.16 -5.80
C THR A 58 -7.50 4.27 -5.87
N ALA A 59 -7.28 5.38 -5.15
CA ALA A 59 -8.18 6.53 -5.21
C ALA A 59 -8.23 7.10 -6.64
N SER A 60 -9.37 7.67 -7.04
CA SER A 60 -9.58 8.19 -8.41
C SER A 60 -8.56 9.25 -8.83
N GLN A 61 -8.10 10.08 -7.88
CA GLN A 61 -7.03 11.06 -8.07
C GLN A 61 -6.05 10.93 -6.90
N PRO A 62 -5.15 9.94 -6.92
CA PRO A 62 -4.40 9.58 -5.72
C PRO A 62 -3.44 10.70 -5.30
N GLY A 63 -2.87 11.46 -6.25
CA GLY A 63 -2.02 12.63 -5.96
C GLY A 63 -2.74 13.79 -5.27
N CYS A 64 -4.06 13.90 -5.40
CA CYS A 64 -4.87 14.94 -4.77
C CYS A 64 -5.74 14.41 -3.61
N ALA A 65 -5.78 13.10 -3.39
CA ALA A 65 -6.70 12.47 -2.43
C ALA A 65 -6.56 13.04 -1.02
N ALA A 66 -5.33 13.31 -0.56
CA ALA A 66 -5.08 13.93 0.74
C ALA A 66 -5.63 15.38 0.81
N ALA A 67 -5.45 16.17 -0.26
CA ALA A 67 -5.92 17.55 -0.31
C ALA A 67 -7.44 17.65 -0.41
N MET A 68 -8.10 16.69 -1.06
CA MET A 68 -9.57 16.66 -1.14
C MET A 68 -10.25 16.29 0.18
N GLY A 69 -9.54 15.62 1.10
CA GLY A 69 -10.10 15.17 2.38
C GLY A 69 -9.80 16.05 3.59
N ALA A 70 -8.95 17.08 3.43
CA ALA A 70 -8.61 18.06 4.48
C ALA A 70 -9.69 19.14 4.61
#